data_AF-A0A139HVU8-F1
#
_entry.id   AF-A0A139HVU8-F1
#
_cell.length_a   1.000
_cell.length_b   1.000
_cell.length_c   1.000
_cell.angle_alpha   90.00
_cell.angle_beta   90.00
_cell.angle_gamma   90.00
#
_symmetry.space_group_name_H-M   'P 1'
#
loop_
_entity.id
_entity.type
_entity.pdbx_description
1 polymer ?
#
loop_
_entity_poly.entity_id
_entity_poly.type
_entity_poly.pdbx_seq_one_letter_code
_entity_poly.pdbx_strand_id
1 'polypeptide(L)'
;MLRTLPATAPAMQNMDFPVAPRTVSRKQRLTALVSLPIPNCASAEWKYEYYKIVGMLRELIDNWPLSPQGNWKQVVLEEALKTLHAIEDPTESPAAAVREDHVKWADVMVRRIVVEALWEDGATVSFYDCQDALKVGRSRAAAMRLLSQAQSSWTRITQTSVGSEFSLS
;
A
#
# COMPACT_ATOMS: atom_id res chain seq x y z
N MET A 1 28.04 -33.15 31.75
CA MET A 1 27.89 -32.65 30.36
C MET A 1 26.46 -32.14 30.19
N LEU A 2 26.24 -30.84 30.32
CA LEU A 2 24.92 -30.20 30.15
C LEU A 2 24.81 -29.71 28.70
N ARG A 3 23.91 -30.32 27.92
CA ARG A 3 23.52 -29.88 26.58
C ARG A 3 22.43 -28.81 26.74
N THR A 4 22.79 -27.55 26.54
CA THR A 4 21.83 -26.46 26.33
C THR A 4 21.28 -26.55 24.90
N LEU A 5 19.96 -26.72 24.77
CA LEU A 5 19.25 -26.57 23.50
C LEU A 5 19.18 -25.08 23.13
N PRO A 6 19.33 -24.69 21.84
CA PRO A 6 19.15 -23.31 21.44
C PRO A 6 17.68 -22.90 21.54
N ALA A 7 17.44 -21.69 22.02
CA ALA A 7 16.15 -21.04 22.08
C ALA A 7 15.52 -21.00 20.69
N THR A 8 14.31 -21.57 20.58
CA THR A 8 13.45 -21.44 19.41
C THR A 8 13.16 -19.96 19.18
N ALA A 9 13.46 -19.47 17.98
CA ALA A 9 13.01 -18.17 17.51
C ALA A 9 11.47 -18.10 17.64
N PRO A 10 10.89 -16.96 18.07
CA PRO A 10 9.44 -16.83 18.14
C PRO A 10 8.87 -17.01 16.73
N ALA A 11 7.88 -17.90 16.63
CA ALA A 11 7.14 -18.13 15.40
C ALA A 11 6.60 -16.80 14.88
N MET A 12 6.99 -16.42 13.66
CA MET A 12 6.32 -15.37 12.91
C MET A 12 4.84 -15.75 12.82
N GLN A 13 3.97 -14.93 13.40
CA GLN A 13 2.55 -15.04 13.14
C GLN A 13 2.36 -14.80 11.65
N ASN A 14 2.14 -15.87 10.88
CA ASN A 14 1.52 -15.76 9.57
C ASN A 14 0.24 -14.95 9.78
N MET A 15 0.23 -13.72 9.29
CA MET A 15 -0.99 -12.94 9.16
C MET A 15 -1.82 -13.65 8.10
N ASP A 16 -2.58 -14.67 8.53
CA ASP A 16 -3.61 -15.29 7.71
C ASP A 16 -4.59 -14.18 7.36
N PHE A 17 -4.45 -13.63 6.15
CA PHE A 17 -5.49 -12.79 5.56
C PHE A 17 -6.81 -13.55 5.72
N PRO A 18 -7.87 -12.91 6.22
CA PRO A 18 -9.13 -13.62 6.41
C PRO A 18 -9.63 -14.14 5.05
N VAL A 19 -9.43 -15.45 4.81
CA VAL A 19 -10.02 -16.16 3.68
C VAL A 19 -11.50 -16.31 4.02
N ALA A 20 -12.26 -15.27 3.70
CA ALA A 20 -13.65 -15.20 4.12
C ALA A 20 -14.53 -16.23 3.35
N PRO A 21 -15.52 -16.83 4.01
CA PRO A 21 -16.49 -17.73 3.37
C PRO A 21 -17.24 -17.02 2.23
N ARG A 22 -17.71 -17.80 1.24
CA ARG A 22 -18.25 -17.35 -0.08
C ARG A 22 -19.48 -16.41 -0.04
N THR A 23 -19.87 -15.84 1.11
CA THR A 23 -21.14 -15.12 1.31
C THR A 23 -21.01 -13.76 2.01
N VAL A 24 -19.82 -13.16 2.13
CA VAL A 24 -19.67 -11.78 2.63
C VAL A 24 -19.80 -10.73 1.51
N SER A 25 -20.53 -9.65 1.78
CA SER A 25 -20.67 -8.52 0.87
C SER A 25 -19.33 -7.77 0.68
N ARG A 26 -19.16 -7.06 -0.45
CA ARG A 26 -17.94 -6.27 -0.71
C ARG A 26 -17.68 -5.25 0.40
N LYS A 27 -18.72 -4.60 0.93
CA LYS A 27 -18.64 -3.67 2.06
C LYS A 27 -18.14 -4.36 3.34
N GLN A 28 -18.61 -5.58 3.64
CA GLN A 28 -18.16 -6.35 4.81
C GLN A 28 -16.68 -6.75 4.69
N ARG A 29 -16.24 -7.19 3.51
CA ARG A 29 -14.81 -7.53 3.28
C ARG A 29 -13.91 -6.32 3.48
N LEU A 30 -14.32 -5.17 2.94
CA LEU A 30 -13.56 -3.94 3.10
C LEU A 30 -13.51 -3.48 4.57
N THR A 31 -14.63 -3.60 5.29
CA THR A 31 -14.70 -3.30 6.73
C THR A 31 -13.73 -4.17 7.55
N ALA A 32 -13.63 -5.46 7.22
CA ALA A 32 -12.66 -6.35 7.88
C ALA A 32 -11.21 -5.93 7.57
N LEU A 33 -10.93 -5.53 6.33
CA LEU A 33 -9.59 -5.12 5.91
C LEU A 33 -9.11 -3.86 6.63
N VAL A 34 -9.96 -2.83 6.76
CA VAL A 34 -9.63 -1.58 7.48
C VAL A 34 -9.56 -1.74 9.00
N SER A 35 -9.87 -2.94 9.50
CA SER A 35 -9.80 -3.31 10.92
C SER A 35 -8.58 -4.19 11.22
N LEU A 36 -7.70 -4.44 10.23
CA LEU A 36 -6.48 -5.21 10.45
C LEU A 36 -5.56 -4.50 11.46
N PRO A 37 -4.99 -5.24 12.42
CA PRO A 37 -4.16 -4.65 13.47
C PRO A 37 -2.82 -4.16 12.90
N ILE A 38 -2.35 -3.03 13.42
CA ILE A 38 -1.03 -2.48 13.13
C ILE A 38 0.02 -3.30 13.89
N PRO A 39 1.13 -3.74 13.27
CA PRO A 39 2.22 -4.38 13.99
C PRO A 39 2.78 -3.48 15.10
N ASN A 40 3.04 -4.04 16.29
CA ASN A 40 3.47 -3.25 17.46
C ASN A 40 4.77 -2.48 17.22
N CYS A 41 5.70 -3.04 16.44
CA CYS A 41 6.99 -2.46 16.11
C CYS A 41 6.99 -1.63 14.81
N ALA A 42 5.83 -1.37 14.20
CA ALA A 42 5.76 -0.70 12.91
C ALA A 42 6.41 0.70 12.92
N SER A 43 7.17 0.99 11.86
CA SER A 43 7.84 2.26 11.62
C SER A 43 6.85 3.41 11.45
N ALA A 44 7.34 4.65 11.52
CA ALA A 44 6.52 5.83 11.31
C ALA A 44 5.94 5.86 9.89
N GLU A 45 6.73 5.47 8.90
CA GLU A 45 6.35 5.39 7.50
C GLU A 45 5.29 4.31 7.27
N TRP A 46 5.42 3.15 7.93
CA TRP A 46 4.42 2.08 7.82
C TRP A 46 3.07 2.55 8.35
N LYS A 47 3.08 3.17 9.54
CA LYS A 47 1.88 3.75 10.15
C LYS A 47 1.29 4.86 9.29
N TYR A 48 2.14 5.72 8.72
CA TYR A 48 1.70 6.80 7.84
C TYR A 48 0.93 6.26 6.63
N GLU A 49 1.51 5.30 5.89
CA GLU A 49 0.84 4.70 4.74
C GLU A 49 -0.44 3.97 5.16
N TYR A 50 -0.40 3.21 6.26
CA TYR A 50 -1.58 2.53 6.81
C TYR A 50 -2.73 3.51 7.06
N TYR A 51 -2.49 4.58 7.83
CA TYR A 51 -3.55 5.52 8.19
C TYR A 51 -4.07 6.30 6.99
N LYS A 52 -3.21 6.66 6.03
CA LYS A 52 -3.65 7.29 4.77
C LYS A 52 -4.56 6.36 3.96
N ILE A 53 -4.13 5.11 3.75
CA ILE A 53 -4.90 4.13 2.98
C ILE A 53 -6.22 3.80 3.69
N VAL A 54 -6.18 3.54 5.00
CA VAL A 54 -7.37 3.23 5.79
C VAL A 54 -8.34 4.41 5.84
N GLY A 55 -7.85 5.65 5.92
CA GLY A 55 -8.66 6.86 5.86
C GLY A 55 -9.48 6.93 4.57
N MET A 56 -8.82 6.81 3.41
CA MET A 56 -9.48 6.81 2.10
C MET A 56 -10.44 5.62 1.93
N LEU A 57 -10.06 4.43 2.42
CA LEU A 57 -10.95 3.26 2.38
C LEU A 57 -12.20 3.45 3.24
N ARG A 58 -12.10 4.09 4.41
CA ARG A 58 -13.26 4.40 5.25
C ARG A 58 -14.19 5.41 4.56
N GLU A 59 -13.63 6.43 3.93
CA GLU A 59 -14.43 7.38 3.13
C GLU A 59 -15.19 6.67 2.00
N LEU A 60 -14.59 5.66 1.34
CA LEU A 60 -15.29 4.81 0.36
C LEU A 60 -16.42 3.98 0.99
N ILE A 61 -16.22 3.45 2.21
CA ILE A 61 -17.26 2.69 2.92
C ILE A 61 -18.48 3.58 3.25
N ASP A 62 -18.22 4.83 3.62
CA ASP A 62 -19.24 5.80 3.99
C ASP A 62 -20.06 6.25 2.78
N ASN A 63 -19.42 6.36 1.61
CA ASN A 63 -20.04 6.74 0.34
C ASN A 63 -20.65 5.57 -0.46
N TRP A 64 -21.02 4.48 0.20
CA TRP A 64 -21.60 3.31 -0.47
C TRP A 64 -23.05 3.58 -0.94
N PRO A 65 -23.47 3.15 -2.16
CA PRO A 65 -22.74 2.35 -3.14
C PRO A 65 -21.76 3.16 -4.00
N LEU A 66 -20.62 2.55 -4.30
CA LEU A 66 -19.54 3.17 -5.05
C LEU A 66 -19.86 3.28 -6.55
N SER A 67 -19.48 4.42 -7.14
CA SER A 67 -19.39 4.59 -8.59
C SER A 67 -18.34 3.63 -9.20
N PRO A 68 -18.29 3.45 -10.53
CA PRO A 68 -17.23 2.65 -11.17
C PRO A 68 -15.82 3.14 -10.79
N GLN A 69 -15.61 4.46 -10.76
CA GLN A 69 -14.36 5.08 -10.34
C GLN A 69 -14.07 4.81 -8.86
N GLY A 70 -15.09 4.92 -7.99
CA GLY A 70 -14.97 4.57 -6.57
C GLY A 70 -14.61 3.10 -6.36
N ASN A 71 -15.18 2.18 -7.14
CA ASN A 71 -14.82 0.77 -7.11
C ASN A 71 -13.38 0.53 -7.57
N TRP A 72 -12.90 1.25 -8.58
CA TRP A 72 -11.51 1.14 -9.02
C TRP A 72 -10.56 1.63 -7.92
N LYS A 73 -10.80 2.82 -7.36
CA LYS A 73 -10.02 3.38 -6.24
C LYS A 73 -10.01 2.42 -5.05
N GLN A 74 -11.15 1.83 -4.72
CA GLN A 74 -11.29 0.80 -3.68
C GLN A 74 -10.37 -0.39 -3.94
N VAL A 75 -10.36 -0.96 -5.15
CA VAL A 75 -9.54 -2.14 -5.48
C VAL A 75 -8.06 -1.81 -5.37
N VAL A 76 -7.65 -0.65 -5.88
CA VAL A 76 -6.25 -0.21 -5.82
C VAL A 76 -5.78 -0.02 -4.39
N LEU A 77 -6.59 0.59 -3.53
CA LEU A 77 -6.29 0.78 -2.11
C LEU A 77 -6.32 -0.52 -1.28
N GLU A 78 -7.23 -1.44 -1.58
CA GLU A 78 -7.23 -2.76 -0.93
C GLU A 78 -5.92 -3.50 -1.21
N GLU A 79 -5.46 -3.50 -2.46
CA GLU A 79 -4.18 -4.12 -2.83
C GLU A 79 -2.99 -3.40 -2.18
N ALA A 80 -3.05 -2.08 -2.03
CA ALA A 80 -2.03 -1.33 -1.29
C ALA A 80 -1.97 -1.77 0.18
N LEU A 81 -3.13 -1.87 0.86
CA LEU A 81 -3.19 -2.28 2.26
C LEU A 81 -2.73 -3.74 2.45
N LYS A 82 -3.12 -4.65 1.54
CA LYS A 82 -2.64 -6.03 1.56
C LYS A 82 -1.13 -6.10 1.39
N THR A 83 -0.58 -5.34 0.44
CA THR A 83 0.85 -5.30 0.17
C THR A 83 1.62 -4.72 1.35
N LEU A 84 1.07 -3.70 2.01
CA LEU A 84 1.66 -3.10 3.21
C LEU A 84 1.74 -4.10 4.37
N HIS A 85 0.69 -4.91 4.57
CA HIS A 85 0.70 -6.00 5.55
C HIS A 85 1.58 -7.19 5.17
N ALA A 86 2.00 -7.29 3.91
CA ALA A 86 2.91 -8.34 3.42
C ALA A 86 4.39 -7.92 3.45
N ILE A 87 4.72 -6.70 3.91
CA ILE A 87 6.09 -6.29 4.20
C ILE A 87 6.59 -7.11 5.38
N GLU A 88 7.77 -7.73 5.22
CA GLU A 88 8.29 -8.70 6.20
C GLU A 88 8.83 -8.00 7.44
N ASP A 89 9.58 -6.92 7.23
CA ASP A 89 10.05 -6.07 8.32
C ASP A 89 9.24 -4.75 8.39
N PRO A 90 8.20 -4.69 9.25
CA PRO A 90 7.41 -3.47 9.41
C PRO A 90 8.17 -2.35 10.13
N THR A 91 9.34 -2.63 10.70
CA THR A 91 10.17 -1.65 11.42
C THR A 91 11.06 -0.84 10.48
N GLU A 92 11.28 -1.34 9.27
CA GLU A 92 12.08 -0.66 8.25
C GLU A 92 11.30 0.51 7.62
N SER A 93 12.07 1.47 7.10
CA SER A 93 11.53 2.55 6.26
C SER A 93 11.74 2.22 4.79
N PRO A 94 10.97 2.81 3.86
CA PRO A 94 11.17 2.63 2.42
C PRO A 94 12.61 2.93 1.97
N ALA A 95 13.32 3.81 2.69
CA ALA A 95 14.70 4.19 2.40
C ALA A 95 15.74 3.24 2.99
N ALA A 96 15.38 2.47 4.02
CA ALA A 96 16.25 1.48 4.67
C ALA A 96 15.95 0.04 4.24
N ALA A 97 14.81 -0.18 3.57
CA ALA A 97 14.29 -1.51 3.36
C ALA A 97 15.24 -2.44 2.59
N VAL A 98 15.11 -3.75 2.79
CA VAL A 98 15.81 -4.75 1.99
C VAL A 98 15.26 -4.82 0.56
N ARG A 99 16.03 -5.44 -0.35
CA ARG A 99 15.70 -5.50 -1.79
C ARG A 99 14.30 -6.07 -2.08
N GLU A 100 13.84 -7.02 -1.28
CA GLU A 100 12.53 -7.66 -1.45
C GLU A 100 11.38 -6.71 -1.07
N ASP A 101 11.47 -6.07 0.09
CA ASP A 101 10.44 -5.14 0.56
C ASP A 101 10.49 -3.78 -0.16
N HIS A 102 11.60 -3.41 -0.83
CA HIS A 102 11.65 -2.22 -1.69
C HIS A 102 10.55 -2.18 -2.73
N VAL A 103 10.27 -3.33 -3.35
CA VAL A 103 9.24 -3.43 -4.39
C VAL A 103 7.85 -3.28 -3.77
N LYS A 104 7.61 -3.89 -2.61
CA LYS A 104 6.35 -3.78 -1.87
C LYS A 104 6.12 -2.34 -1.42
N TRP A 105 7.13 -1.69 -0.85
CA TRP A 105 7.07 -0.28 -0.45
C TRP A 105 6.74 0.63 -1.63
N ALA A 106 7.47 0.49 -2.74
CA ALA A 106 7.19 1.28 -3.94
C ALA A 106 5.75 1.05 -4.41
N ASP A 107 5.25 -0.19 -4.39
CA ASP A 107 3.89 -0.49 -4.83
C ASP A 107 2.82 0.11 -3.92
N VAL A 108 2.96 -0.03 -2.60
CA VAL A 108 2.05 0.58 -1.63
C VAL A 108 1.96 2.08 -1.86
N MET A 109 3.12 2.72 -1.96
CA MET A 109 3.22 4.17 -2.11
C MET A 109 2.63 4.66 -3.42
N VAL A 110 2.95 4.02 -4.55
CA VAL A 110 2.41 4.43 -5.85
C VAL A 110 0.89 4.25 -5.89
N ARG A 111 0.36 3.12 -5.41
CA ARG A 111 -1.10 2.92 -5.33
C ARG A 111 -1.78 4.01 -4.51
N ARG A 112 -1.23 4.32 -3.34
CA ARG A 112 -1.75 5.35 -2.45
C ARG A 112 -1.70 6.73 -3.12
N ILE A 113 -0.56 7.10 -3.69
CA ILE A 113 -0.35 8.41 -4.31
C ILE A 113 -1.22 8.60 -5.56
N VAL A 114 -1.31 7.59 -6.43
CA VAL A 114 -2.19 7.64 -7.63
C VAL A 114 -3.64 7.88 -7.22
N VAL A 115 -4.11 7.15 -6.21
CA VAL A 115 -5.50 7.29 -5.75
C VAL A 115 -5.72 8.62 -5.04
N GLU A 116 -4.77 9.07 -4.22
CA GLU A 116 -4.81 10.38 -3.53
C GLU A 116 -4.84 11.53 -4.53
N ALA A 117 -3.99 11.51 -5.55
CA ALA A 117 -3.98 12.52 -6.63
C ALA A 117 -5.30 12.51 -7.43
N LEU A 118 -5.83 11.34 -7.80
CA LEU A 118 -7.16 11.24 -8.41
C LEU A 118 -8.29 11.64 -7.45
N TRP A 119 -8.03 11.74 -6.16
CA TRP A 119 -8.99 12.24 -5.18
C TRP A 119 -9.00 13.76 -5.13
N GLU A 120 -7.81 14.37 -5.12
CA GLU A 120 -7.61 15.81 -4.99
C GLU A 120 -7.80 16.55 -6.32
N ASP A 121 -7.19 16.06 -7.39
CA ASP A 121 -7.17 16.70 -8.72
C ASP A 121 -8.29 16.20 -9.65
N GLY A 122 -9.03 15.17 -9.21
CA GLY A 122 -10.17 14.61 -9.93
C GLY A 122 -9.80 13.52 -10.94
N ALA A 123 -10.08 13.73 -12.22
CA ALA A 123 -10.15 12.62 -13.18
C ALA A 123 -8.82 12.21 -13.81
N THR A 124 -7.74 12.98 -13.63
CA THR A 124 -6.47 12.75 -14.34
C THR A 124 -5.28 12.89 -13.40
N VAL A 125 -4.30 11.98 -13.55
CA VAL A 125 -3.02 12.00 -12.82
C VAL A 125 -1.90 11.59 -13.77
N SER A 126 -0.72 12.16 -13.62
CA SER A 126 0.49 11.79 -14.35
C SER A 126 1.49 11.03 -13.47
N PHE A 127 2.44 10.34 -14.12
CA PHE A 127 3.55 9.71 -13.39
C PHE A 127 4.41 10.74 -12.64
N TYR A 128 4.47 11.99 -13.12
CA TYR A 128 5.30 13.03 -12.50
C TYR A 128 4.71 13.52 -11.17
N ASP A 129 3.38 13.56 -11.06
CA ASP A 129 2.70 13.84 -9.79
C ASP A 129 3.07 12.77 -8.75
N CYS A 130 3.11 11.51 -9.19
CA CYS A 130 3.59 10.41 -8.35
C CYS A 130 5.06 10.57 -7.95
N GLN A 131 5.91 10.94 -8.91
CA GLN A 131 7.34 11.15 -8.66
C GLN A 131 7.58 12.27 -7.65
N ASP A 132 6.84 13.37 -7.74
CA ASP A 132 7.02 14.51 -6.86
C ASP A 132 6.52 14.20 -5.45
N ALA A 133 5.37 13.54 -5.31
CA ALA A 133 4.88 13.05 -4.03
C ALA A 133 5.85 12.03 -3.37
N LEU A 134 6.50 11.16 -4.16
CA LEU A 134 7.52 10.23 -3.65
C LEU A 134 8.74 10.95 -3.07
N LYS A 135 9.12 12.12 -3.60
CA LYS A 135 10.26 12.90 -3.08
C LYS A 135 9.95 13.59 -1.75
N VAL A 136 8.68 13.89 -1.46
CA VAL A 136 8.29 14.61 -0.24
C VAL A 136 8.77 13.85 1.00
N GLY A 137 9.52 14.55 1.87
CA GLY A 137 10.05 13.99 3.11
C GLY A 137 11.18 12.98 2.94
N ARG A 138 11.76 12.82 1.73
CA ARG A 138 12.83 11.86 1.44
C ARG A 138 14.08 12.52 0.89
N SER A 139 15.22 11.91 1.15
CA SER A 139 16.46 12.29 0.47
C SER A 139 16.40 11.93 -1.01
N ARG A 140 17.15 12.67 -1.84
CA ARG A 140 17.25 12.40 -3.29
C ARG A 140 17.65 10.94 -3.57
N ALA A 141 18.59 10.39 -2.81
CA ALA A 141 19.05 9.02 -2.97
C ALA A 141 17.98 7.98 -2.59
N ALA A 142 17.14 8.25 -1.59
CA ALA A 142 16.01 7.39 -1.26
C ALA A 142 14.93 7.43 -2.35
N ALA A 143 14.57 8.63 -2.84
CA ALA A 143 13.60 8.79 -3.91
C ALA A 143 14.06 8.10 -5.22
N MET A 144 15.35 8.20 -5.57
CA MET A 144 15.91 7.54 -6.75
C MET A 144 15.87 6.00 -6.65
N ARG A 145 16.07 5.45 -5.44
CA ARG A 145 15.99 3.99 -5.22
C ARG A 145 14.60 3.43 -5.43
N LEU A 146 13.56 4.22 -5.17
CA LEU A 146 12.17 3.83 -5.39
C LEU A 146 11.72 4.08 -6.84
N LEU A 147 12.45 4.89 -7.62
CA LEU A 147 11.96 5.40 -8.90
C LEU A 147 11.72 4.31 -9.96
N SER A 148 12.66 3.38 -10.13
CA SER A 148 12.55 2.32 -11.14
C SER A 148 11.38 1.36 -10.82
N GLN A 149 11.21 1.06 -9.53
CA GLN A 149 10.15 0.22 -9.00
C GLN A 149 8.80 0.94 -9.10
N ALA A 150 8.79 2.25 -8.84
CA ALA A 150 7.61 3.08 -8.99
C ALA A 150 7.13 3.15 -10.45
N GLN A 151 8.03 3.19 -11.43
CA GLN A 151 7.67 3.13 -12.86
C GLN A 151 6.98 1.80 -13.21
N SER A 152 7.50 0.70 -12.69
CA SER A 152 6.92 -0.63 -12.90
C SER A 152 5.56 -0.76 -12.21
N SER A 153 5.44 -0.25 -10.99
CA SER A 153 4.17 -0.22 -10.25
C SER A 153 3.13 0.65 -10.96
N TRP A 154 3.49 1.87 -11.38
CA TRP A 154 2.65 2.77 -12.16
C TRP A 154 2.06 2.06 -13.37
N THR A 155 2.93 1.53 -14.24
CA THR A 155 2.53 0.87 -15.48
C THR A 155 1.59 -0.31 -15.21
N ARG A 156 1.82 -1.06 -14.13
CA ARG A 156 0.95 -2.18 -13.73
C ARG A 156 -0.43 -1.71 -13.25
N ILE A 157 -0.50 -0.60 -12.53
CA ILE A 157 -1.75 -0.07 -11.94
C ILE A 157 -2.59 0.62 -13.01
N THR A 158 -1.97 1.50 -13.79
CA THR A 158 -2.67 2.37 -14.74
C THR A 158 -2.77 1.76 -16.13
N GLN A 159 -1.94 0.78 -16.46
CA GLN A 159 -1.77 0.22 -17.81
C GLN A 159 -1.33 1.27 -18.84
N THR A 160 -0.75 2.39 -18.38
CA THR A 160 -0.25 3.48 -19.22
C THR A 160 1.27 3.57 -19.15
N SER A 161 1.89 4.13 -20.20
CA SER A 161 3.34 4.34 -20.22
C SER A 161 3.78 5.44 -19.26
N VAL A 162 5.02 5.34 -18.80
CA VAL A 162 5.65 6.40 -18.00
C VAL A 162 5.65 7.71 -18.81
N GLY A 163 5.23 8.80 -18.17
CA GLY A 163 5.14 10.12 -18.80
C GLY A 163 3.85 10.40 -19.56
N SER A 164 2.89 9.48 -19.55
CA SER A 164 1.52 9.72 -20.02
C SER A 164 0.57 9.97 -18.86
N GLU A 165 -0.50 10.71 -19.12
CA GLU A 165 -1.60 10.93 -18.18
C GLU A 165 -2.49 9.68 -18.11
N PHE A 166 -2.88 9.31 -16.90
CA PHE A 166 -3.90 8.30 -16.63
C PHE A 166 -5.19 9.01 -16.24
N SER A 167 -6.31 8.59 -16.83
CA SER A 167 -7.62 9.15 -16.53
C SER A 167 -8.67 8.07 -16.26
N LEU A 168 -9.51 8.34 -15.26
CA LEU A 168 -10.74 7.62 -15.01
C LEU A 168 -11.89 8.45 -15.60
N SER A 169 -12.24 8.20 -16.86
CA SER A 169 -13.41 8.81 -17.51
C SER A 169 -14.75 8.28 -17.00
#